data_AF-A0A7G1ILJ7-F1
#
_entry.id   AF-A0A7G1ILJ7-F1
#
_cell.length_a   1.000
_cell.length_b   1.000
_cell.length_c   1.000
_cell.angle_alpha   90.00
_cell.angle_beta   90.00
_cell.angle_gamma   90.00
#
_symmetry.space_group_name_H-M   'P 1'
#
loop_
_entity.id
_entity.type
_entity.pdbx_description
1 polymer ?
#
loop_
_entity_poly.entity_id
_entity_poly.type
_entity_poly.pdbx_seq_one_letter_code
_entity_poly.pdbx_strand_id
1 'polypeptide(L)'
;MYRGVAHVILGSGVTIAGATFCLSLARLPYFQTLGVPCAVGMLVAVAVALTLGPAVLTLGSRFGLLDPKRLIEVRGWRRVGTVVVRWPAPVLAAACAIAVIGLLALPAYKASYNNRDYTPGFTRANEGYTAADRHFPQARLKPEVLMIESDHDMRNPADF
;
A
#
# COMPACT_ATOMS: atom_id res chain seq x y z
N MET A 1 -29.41 13.47 -5.34
CA MET A 1 -27.93 13.40 -5.24
C MET A 1 -27.39 11.98 -5.05
N TYR A 2 -27.94 11.14 -4.18
CA TYR A 2 -27.41 9.79 -3.88
C TYR A 2 -27.16 8.90 -5.10
N ARG A 3 -28.13 8.79 -6.03
CA ARG A 3 -27.94 8.04 -7.29
C ARG A 3 -26.76 8.55 -8.12
N GLY A 4 -26.38 9.82 -8.09
CA GLY A 4 -25.23 10.31 -8.88
C GLY A 4 -23.88 9.85 -8.35
N VAL A 5 -23.75 9.75 -7.02
CA VAL A 5 -22.47 9.50 -6.35
C VAL A 5 -22.29 8.02 -5.98
N ALA A 6 -23.38 7.28 -5.80
CA ALA A 6 -23.34 5.87 -5.39
C ALA A 6 -22.53 4.98 -6.34
N HIS A 7 -22.68 5.15 -7.67
CA HIS A 7 -21.91 4.39 -8.65
C HIS A 7 -20.42 4.72 -8.62
N VAL A 8 -20.06 5.97 -8.29
CA VAL A 8 -18.66 6.41 -8.18
C VAL A 8 -18.01 5.82 -6.93
N ILE A 9 -18.73 5.81 -5.80
CA ILE A 9 -18.30 5.19 -4.54
C ILE A 9 -18.11 3.67 -4.74
N LEU A 10 -19.09 3.02 -5.37
CA LEU A 10 -19.00 1.59 -5.71
C LEU A 10 -17.82 1.30 -6.64
N GLY A 11 -17.69 2.04 -7.74
CA GLY A 11 -16.62 1.83 -8.72
C GLY A 11 -15.22 2.00 -8.14
N SER A 12 -15.00 3.10 -7.41
CA SER A 12 -13.73 3.35 -6.72
C SER A 12 -13.45 2.29 -5.66
N GLY A 13 -14.46 1.99 -4.83
CA GLY A 13 -14.33 1.06 -3.73
C GLY A 13 -14.03 -0.37 -4.15
N VAL A 14 -14.72 -0.87 -5.18
CA VAL A 14 -14.47 -2.21 -5.75
C VAL A 14 -13.08 -2.28 -6.39
N THR A 15 -12.61 -1.20 -7.01
CA THR A 15 -11.25 -1.14 -7.58
C THR A 15 -10.19 -1.28 -6.48
N ILE A 16 -10.35 -0.56 -5.35
CA ILE A 16 -9.43 -0.65 -4.22
C ILE A 16 -9.50 -2.04 -3.55
N ALA A 17 -10.71 -2.60 -3.40
CA ALA A 17 -10.91 -3.94 -2.87
C ALA A 17 -10.24 -5.01 -3.75
N GLY A 18 -10.36 -4.90 -5.08
CA GLY A 18 -9.67 -5.77 -6.03
C GLY A 18 -8.16 -5.63 -5.96
N ALA A 19 -7.64 -4.40 -5.92
CA ALA A 19 -6.20 -4.15 -5.83
C ALA A 19 -5.59 -4.71 -4.53
N THR A 20 -6.28 -4.57 -3.40
CA THR A 20 -5.84 -5.15 -2.12
C THR A 20 -5.98 -6.66 -2.10
N PHE A 21 -7.02 -7.23 -2.74
CA PHE A 21 -7.16 -8.68 -2.90
C PHE A 21 -5.99 -9.29 -3.69
N CYS A 22 -5.48 -8.59 -4.71
CA CYS A 22 -4.30 -9.05 -5.47
C CYS A 22 -3.05 -9.29 -4.59
N LEU A 23 -2.98 -8.72 -3.37
CA LEU A 23 -1.91 -9.06 -2.41
C LEU A 23 -1.92 -10.53 -2.00
N SER A 24 -3.07 -11.23 -2.08
CA SER A 24 -3.16 -12.66 -1.81
C SER A 24 -2.39 -13.53 -2.82
N LEU A 25 -2.02 -12.97 -3.97
CA LEU A 25 -1.19 -13.63 -4.98
C LEU A 25 0.32 -13.49 -4.68
N ALA A 26 0.70 -12.66 -3.71
CA ALA A 26 2.09 -12.50 -3.32
C ALA A 26 2.59 -13.74 -2.58
N ARG A 27 3.82 -14.18 -2.88
CA ARG A 27 4.44 -15.33 -2.22
C ARG A 27 4.92 -15.04 -0.79
N LEU A 28 5.09 -13.76 -0.44
CA LEU A 28 5.54 -13.39 0.89
C LEU A 28 4.35 -13.47 1.87
N PRO A 29 4.41 -14.30 2.93
CA PRO A 29 3.26 -14.54 3.82
C PRO A 29 2.69 -13.26 4.45
N TYR A 30 3.55 -12.26 4.67
CA TYR A 30 3.15 -10.95 5.17
C TYR A 30 2.11 -10.27 4.27
N PHE A 31 2.31 -10.27 2.96
CA PHE A 31 1.35 -9.66 2.03
C PHE A 31 0.14 -10.56 1.78
N GLN A 32 0.36 -11.88 1.73
CA GLN A 32 -0.71 -12.85 1.49
C GLN A 32 -1.78 -12.82 2.58
N THR A 33 -1.36 -12.74 3.85
CA THR A 33 -2.26 -12.70 5.01
C THR A 33 -2.99 -11.36 5.15
N LEU A 34 -2.42 -10.26 4.63
CA LEU A 34 -3.06 -8.93 4.64
C LEU A 34 -4.10 -8.75 3.52
N GLY A 35 -3.94 -9.44 2.39
CA GLY A 35 -4.79 -9.22 1.21
C GLY A 35 -6.28 -9.42 1.46
N VAL A 36 -6.67 -10.58 2.02
CA VAL A 36 -8.08 -10.90 2.27
C VAL A 36 -8.73 -9.97 3.30
N PRO A 37 -8.14 -9.73 4.49
CA PRO A 37 -8.68 -8.78 5.46
C PRO A 37 -8.84 -7.36 4.90
N CYS A 38 -7.85 -6.86 4.14
CA CYS A 38 -7.91 -5.53 3.55
C CYS A 38 -9.04 -5.41 2.51
N ALA A 39 -9.20 -6.42 1.65
CA ALA A 39 -10.26 -6.43 0.64
C ALA A 39 -11.65 -6.47 1.28
N VAL A 40 -11.86 -7.33 2.28
CA VAL A 40 -13.13 -7.41 3.02
C VAL A 40 -13.40 -6.10 3.76
N GLY A 41 -12.40 -5.53 4.44
CA GLY A 41 -12.51 -4.24 5.11
C GLY A 41 -12.92 -3.12 4.17
N MET A 42 -12.37 -3.09 2.95
CA MET A 42 -12.75 -2.11 1.94
C MET A 42 -14.20 -2.29 1.46
N LEU A 43 -14.66 -3.52 1.23
CA LEU A 43 -16.05 -3.79 0.86
C LEU A 43 -17.03 -3.38 1.95
N VAL A 44 -16.70 -3.64 3.21
CA VAL A 44 -17.50 -3.18 4.36
C VAL A 44 -17.53 -1.65 4.41
N ALA A 45 -16.40 -0.98 4.22
CA ALA A 45 -16.34 0.48 4.20
C ALA A 45 -17.21 1.07 3.08
N VAL A 46 -17.23 0.46 1.89
CA VAL A 46 -18.13 0.84 0.79
C VAL A 46 -19.59 0.65 1.17
N ALA A 47 -19.95 -0.49 1.76
CA ALA A 47 -21.31 -0.76 2.21
C ALA A 47 -21.78 0.25 3.27
N VAL A 48 -20.90 0.62 4.22
CA VAL A 48 -21.17 1.65 5.22
C VAL A 48 -21.29 3.04 4.58
N ALA A 49 -20.42 3.39 3.64
CA ALA A 49 -20.47 4.68 2.96
C ALA A 49 -21.79 4.87 2.18
N LEU A 50 -22.30 3.79 1.59
CA LEU A 50 -23.56 3.78 0.83
C LEU A 50 -24.81 3.74 1.73
N THR A 51 -24.73 3.16 2.93
CA THR A 51 -25.90 3.05 3.81
C THR A 51 -25.91 4.13 4.89
N LEU A 52 -24.84 4.20 5.68
CA LEU A 52 -24.73 5.09 6.83
C LEU A 52 -24.47 6.53 6.41
N GLY A 53 -23.65 6.75 5.37
CA GLY A 53 -23.36 8.07 4.82
C GLY A 53 -24.63 8.88 4.50
N PRO A 54 -25.52 8.40 3.61
CA PRO A 54 -26.76 9.10 3.33
C PRO A 54 -27.71 9.15 4.53
N ALA A 55 -27.76 8.11 5.38
CA ALA A 55 -28.61 8.13 6.58
C ALA A 55 -28.23 9.29 7.52
N VAL A 56 -26.93 9.44 7.83
CA VAL A 56 -26.42 10.54 8.66
C VAL A 56 -26.65 11.89 8.00
N LEU A 57 -26.44 12.01 6.68
CA LEU A 57 -26.71 13.24 5.95
C LEU A 57 -28.19 13.64 6.02
N THR A 58 -29.11 12.68 5.88
CA THR A 58 -30.56 12.95 5.97
C THR A 58 -31.02 13.32 7.37
N LEU A 59 -30.38 12.75 8.39
CA LEU A 59 -30.70 13.07 9.79
C LEU A 59 -30.11 14.44 10.16
N GLY A 60 -28.85 14.70 9.81
CA GLY A 60 -28.19 15.98 10.06
C GLY A 60 -28.77 17.15 9.27
N SER A 61 -29.30 16.92 8.07
CA SER A 61 -30.02 17.95 7.31
C SER A 61 -31.38 18.27 7.93
N ARG A 62 -32.08 17.28 8.54
CA ARG A 62 -33.30 17.55 9.33
C ARG A 62 -33.05 18.47 10.54
N PHE A 63 -31.86 18.43 11.11
CA PHE A 63 -31.46 19.34 12.20
C PHE A 63 -30.86 20.67 11.70
N GLY A 64 -30.85 20.94 10.39
CA GLY A 64 -30.37 22.20 9.82
C GLY A 64 -28.86 22.45 9.93
N LEU A 65 -28.08 21.44 10.34
CA LEU A 65 -26.62 21.58 10.51
C LEU A 65 -25.83 21.45 9.20
N LEU A 66 -26.42 20.83 8.18
CA LEU A 66 -25.73 20.43 6.94
C LEU A 66 -26.14 21.22 5.70
N ASP A 67 -26.97 22.26 5.85
CA ASP A 67 -27.31 23.12 4.71
C ASP A 67 -26.11 23.98 4.29
N PRO A 68 -25.82 24.06 2.98
CA PRO A 68 -24.69 24.82 2.48
C PRO A 68 -24.88 26.32 2.72
N LYS A 69 -24.17 26.86 3.73
CA LYS A 69 -24.21 28.29 4.09
C LYS A 69 -23.49 29.22 3.10
N ARG A 70 -22.74 28.68 2.14
CA ARG A 70 -22.01 29.43 1.10
C ARG A 70 -22.05 28.70 -0.24
N LEU A 71 -22.18 29.47 -1.32
CA LEU A 71 -21.96 28.98 -2.68
C LEU A 71 -20.48 28.62 -2.85
N ILE A 72 -20.22 27.42 -3.37
CA ILE A 72 -18.86 26.90 -3.57
C ILE A 72 -18.16 27.75 -4.64
N GLU A 73 -17.06 28.41 -4.28
CA GLU A 73 -16.25 29.17 -5.24
C GLU A 73 -15.50 28.24 -6.20
N VAL A 74 -16.05 28.05 -7.41
CA VAL A 74 -15.48 27.23 -8.48
C VAL A 74 -14.49 27.98 -9.39
N ARG A 75 -14.23 29.28 -9.14
CA ARG A 75 -13.39 30.12 -10.02
C ARG A 75 -11.95 29.63 -10.14
N GLY A 76 -11.36 29.13 -9.05
CA GLY A 76 -10.00 28.59 -9.04
C GLY A 76 -9.89 27.32 -9.90
N TRP A 77 -10.78 26.36 -9.69
CA TRP A 77 -10.83 25.11 -10.45
C TRP A 77 -11.11 25.33 -11.94
N ARG A 78 -11.95 26.31 -12.28
CA ARG A 78 -12.17 26.70 -13.68
C ARG A 78 -10.90 27.19 -14.36
N ARG A 79 -10.05 27.98 -13.67
CA ARG A 79 -8.77 28.42 -14.26
C ARG A 79 -7.86 27.24 -14.57
N VAL A 80 -7.72 26.31 -13.63
CA VAL A 80 -6.92 25.09 -13.84
C VAL A 80 -7.44 24.32 -15.05
N GLY A 81 -8.76 24.06 -15.10
CA GLY A 81 -9.38 23.40 -16.25
C GLY A 81 -9.13 24.13 -17.58
N THR A 82 -9.27 25.47 -17.60
CA THR A 82 -9.00 26.25 -18.82
C THR A 82 -7.55 26.21 -19.26
N VAL A 83 -6.58 26.15 -18.34
CA VAL A 83 -5.16 26.03 -18.68
C VAL A 83 -4.89 24.65 -19.29
N VAL A 84 -5.42 23.58 -18.69
CA VAL A 84 -5.26 22.20 -19.18
C VAL A 84 -5.84 22.03 -20.58
N VAL A 85 -7.05 22.56 -20.84
CA VAL A 85 -7.71 22.44 -22.14
C VAL A 85 -7.06 23.32 -23.21
N ARG A 86 -6.58 24.52 -22.85
CA ARG A 86 -5.97 25.47 -23.78
C ARG A 86 -4.54 25.08 -24.17
N TRP A 87 -3.81 24.38 -23.30
CA TRP A 87 -2.42 23.98 -23.50
C TRP A 87 -2.17 22.52 -23.07
N PRO A 88 -2.81 21.52 -23.73
CA PRO A 88 -2.77 20.14 -23.27
C PRO A 88 -1.37 19.51 -23.38
N ALA A 89 -0.66 19.75 -24.49
CA ALA A 89 0.67 19.18 -24.73
C ALA A 89 1.73 19.63 -23.71
N PRO A 90 1.93 20.93 -23.42
CA PRO A 90 2.93 21.35 -22.44
C PRO A 90 2.53 20.98 -21.00
N VAL A 91 1.24 20.96 -20.68
CA VAL A 91 0.78 20.51 -19.35
C VAL A 91 1.07 19.03 -19.15
N LEU A 92 0.82 18.20 -20.16
CA LEU A 92 1.18 16.78 -20.12
C LEU A 92 2.69 16.60 -20.00
N ALA A 93 3.48 17.34 -20.79
CA ALA A 93 4.94 17.28 -20.73
C ALA A 93 5.48 17.67 -19.34
N ALA A 94 4.95 18.74 -18.74
CA ALA A 94 5.33 19.17 -17.40
C ALA A 94 4.94 18.13 -16.33
N ALA A 95 3.72 17.59 -16.38
CA ALA A 95 3.27 16.56 -15.45
C ALA A 95 4.12 15.28 -15.57
N CYS A 96 4.43 14.84 -16.79
CA CYS A 96 5.32 13.71 -17.03
C CYS A 96 6.73 13.98 -16.54
N ALA A 97 7.28 15.17 -16.77
CA ALA A 97 8.61 15.53 -16.27
C ALA A 97 8.68 15.45 -14.74
N ILE A 98 7.66 15.97 -14.04
CA ILE A 98 7.57 15.87 -12.58
C ILE A 98 7.46 14.41 -12.12
N ALA A 99 6.64 13.60 -12.79
CA ALA A 99 6.50 12.18 -12.47
C ALA A 99 7.84 11.43 -12.64
N VAL A 100 8.58 11.70 -13.72
CA VAL A 100 9.89 11.11 -13.99
C VAL A 100 10.92 11.50 -12.92
N ILE A 101 10.89 12.74 -12.42
CA ILE A 101 11.75 13.14 -11.30
C ILE A 101 11.49 12.25 -10.06
N GLY A 102 10.23 11.91 -9.78
CA GLY A 102 9.90 10.96 -8.71
C GLY A 102 10.40 9.53 -9.00
N LEU A 103 10.34 9.08 -10.25
CA LEU A 103 10.85 7.78 -10.69
C LEU A 103 12.38 7.66 -10.55
N LEU A 104 13.13 8.77 -10.64
CA LEU A 104 14.60 8.75 -10.45
C LEU A 104 15.03 8.30 -9.04
N ALA A 105 14.14 8.31 -8.05
CA ALA A 105 14.42 7.78 -6.71
C ALA A 105 14.34 6.24 -6.64
N LEU A 106 13.67 5.57 -7.58
CA LEU A 106 13.46 4.12 -7.55
C LEU A 106 14.72 3.28 -7.73
N PRO A 107 15.69 3.61 -8.61
CA PRO A 107 16.92 2.83 -8.73
C PRO A 107 17.77 2.82 -7.44
N ALA A 108 17.62 3.85 -6.60
CA ALA A 108 18.29 3.92 -5.30
C ALA A 108 17.57 3.11 -4.21
N TYR A 109 16.34 2.63 -4.47
CA TYR A 109 15.57 1.85 -3.52
C TYR A 109 16.17 0.45 -3.35
N LYS A 110 16.70 0.17 -2.16
CA LYS A 110 17.11 -1.17 -1.74
C LYS A 110 16.07 -1.73 -0.80
N ALA A 111 15.34 -2.75 -1.26
CA ALA A 111 14.41 -3.46 -0.39
C ALA A 111 15.19 -4.24 0.68
N SER A 112 15.02 -3.87 1.95
CA SER A 112 15.51 -4.63 3.10
C SER A 112 14.33 -5.30 3.78
N TYR A 113 14.44 -6.59 4.10
CA TYR A 113 13.48 -7.30 4.94
C TYR A 113 14.01 -7.51 6.36
N ASN A 114 15.00 -6.71 6.75
CA ASN A 114 15.59 -6.78 8.08
C ASN A 114 14.78 -5.94 9.07
N ASN A 115 13.91 -6.59 9.84
CA ASN A 115 13.06 -5.93 10.84
C ASN A 115 13.84 -5.14 11.89
N ARG A 116 15.13 -5.44 12.11
CA ARG A 116 16.00 -4.68 13.01
C ARG A 116 16.11 -3.21 12.59
N ASP A 117 16.20 -2.96 11.30
CA ASP A 117 16.39 -1.61 10.73
C ASP A 117 15.10 -0.78 10.80
N TYR A 118 13.94 -1.45 10.87
CA TYR A 118 12.62 -0.85 11.02
C TYR A 118 12.19 -0.66 12.48
N THR A 119 13.00 -1.15 13.43
CA THR A 119 12.72 -1.04 14.86
C THR A 119 13.61 0.03 15.48
N PRO A 120 13.11 0.89 16.39
CA PRO A 120 13.95 1.88 17.05
C PRO A 120 15.13 1.24 17.78
N GLY A 121 16.32 1.83 17.64
CA GLY A 121 17.58 1.28 18.17
C GLY A 121 17.60 1.01 19.67
N PHE A 122 16.78 1.72 20.45
CA PHE A 122 16.65 1.59 21.91
C PHE A 122 15.74 0.42 22.36
N THR A 123 15.20 -0.36 21.42
CA THR A 123 14.37 -1.51 21.78
C THR A 123 15.27 -2.62 22.32
N ARG A 124 14.87 -3.28 23.42
CA ARG A 124 15.64 -4.38 24.04
C ARG A 124 16.09 -5.45 23.04
N ALA A 125 15.27 -5.71 22.00
CA ALA A 125 15.62 -6.61 20.90
C ALA A 125 16.86 -6.13 20.12
N ASN A 126 16.90 -4.85 19.72
CA ASN A 126 18.02 -4.26 19.00
C ASN A 126 19.27 -4.10 19.87
N GLU A 127 19.11 -3.82 21.16
CA GLU A 127 20.21 -3.83 22.13
C GLU A 127 20.83 -5.22 22.27
N GLY A 128 19.99 -6.27 22.37
CA GLY A 128 20.43 -7.67 22.39
C GLY A 128 21.17 -8.06 21.12
N TYR A 129 20.66 -7.70 19.93
CA TYR A 129 21.37 -7.94 18.67
C TYR A 129 22.70 -7.18 18.59
N THR A 130 22.76 -5.95 19.12
CA THR A 130 24.00 -5.16 19.15
C THR A 130 25.02 -5.77 20.11
N ALA A 131 24.59 -6.33 21.22
CA ALA A 131 25.46 -7.07 22.13
C ALA A 131 25.98 -8.37 21.49
N ALA A 132 25.13 -9.09 20.74
CA ALA A 132 25.50 -10.30 20.02
C ALA A 132 26.53 -10.01 18.91
N ASP A 133 26.35 -8.95 18.12
CA ASP A 133 27.29 -8.55 17.06
C ASP A 133 28.70 -8.24 17.58
N ARG A 134 28.83 -7.78 18.83
CA ARG A 134 30.14 -7.50 19.44
C ARG A 134 30.93 -8.77 19.76
N HIS A 135 30.24 -9.89 19.99
CA HIS A 135 30.85 -11.13 20.49
C HIS A 135 30.84 -12.27 19.47
N PHE A 136 29.95 -12.22 18.47
CA PHE A 136 29.82 -13.25 17.44
C PHE A 136 29.92 -12.64 16.04
N PRO A 137 30.71 -13.24 15.14
CA PRO A 137 30.70 -12.84 13.74
C PRO A 137 29.31 -13.11 13.13
N GLN A 138 28.85 -12.22 12.25
CA GLN A 138 27.52 -12.27 11.61
C GLN A 138 27.20 -13.63 10.97
N ALA A 139 28.21 -14.32 10.43
CA ALA A 139 28.09 -15.66 9.84
C ALA A 139 27.60 -16.73 10.84
N ARG A 140 27.85 -16.58 12.15
CA ARG A 140 27.29 -17.49 13.18
C ARG A 140 25.84 -17.16 13.54
N LEU A 141 25.42 -15.91 13.36
CA LEU A 141 24.05 -15.46 13.67
C LEU A 141 23.08 -15.75 12.51
N LYS A 142 23.60 -15.94 11.30
CA LYS A 142 22.86 -16.34 10.09
C LYS A 142 23.66 -17.37 9.28
N PRO A 143 23.80 -18.61 9.77
CA PRO A 143 24.57 -19.62 9.05
C PRO A 143 23.87 -20.00 7.74
N GLU A 144 24.63 -20.05 6.66
CA GLU A 144 24.18 -20.69 5.42
C GLU A 144 24.26 -22.20 5.62
N VAL A 145 23.15 -22.91 5.36
CA VAL A 145 23.06 -24.35 5.51
C VAL A 145 22.97 -24.96 4.12
N LEU A 146 23.95 -25.80 3.77
CA LEU A 146 23.90 -26.63 2.58
C LEU A 146 23.34 -28.01 2.97
N MET A 147 22.13 -28.30 2.50
CA MET A 147 21.53 -29.63 2.63
C MET A 147 21.82 -30.43 1.37
N ILE A 148 22.48 -31.57 1.54
CA ILE A 148 22.75 -32.52 0.46
C ILE A 148 21.76 -33.67 0.62
N GLU A 149 20.89 -33.85 -0.36
CA GLU A 149 19.92 -34.94 -0.42
C GLU A 149 20.37 -35.93 -1.50
N SER A 150 20.46 -37.20 -1.14
CA SER A 150 20.86 -38.30 -2.02
C SER A 150 19.89 -39.46 -1.83
N ASP A 151 19.52 -40.08 -2.93
CA ASP A 151 18.68 -41.29 -2.99
C ASP A 151 19.47 -42.58 -2.71
N HIS A 152 20.80 -42.50 -2.69
CA HIS A 152 21.72 -43.62 -2.43
C HIS A 152 22.80 -43.25 -1.39
N ASP A 153 23.51 -44.26 -0.88
CA ASP A 153 24.50 -44.11 0.19
C ASP A 153 25.81 -43.51 -0.34
N MET A 154 26.00 -42.21 -0.12
CA MET A 154 27.19 -41.48 -0.58
C MET A 154 28.48 -41.80 0.20
N ARG A 155 28.47 -42.77 1.10
CA ARG A 155 29.68 -43.23 1.82
C ARG A 155 30.49 -44.26 1.04
N ASN A 156 29.93 -44.82 -0.05
CA ASN A 156 30.61 -45.81 -0.87
C ASN A 156 31.10 -45.19 -2.19
N PRO A 157 32.42 -45.07 -2.42
CA PRO A 157 32.97 -44.53 -3.68
C PRO A 157 32.79 -45.45 -4.89
N ALA A 158 32.26 -46.67 -4.72
CA ALA A 158 32.01 -47.64 -5.79
C ALA A 158 30.53 -47.76 -6.19
N ASP A 159 29.66 -46.88 -5.67
CA ASP A 159 28.26 -46.80 -6.10
C ASP A 159 28.20 -46.06 -7.45
N PHE A 160 27.88 -46.80 -8.52
CA PHE A 160 27.73 -46.30 -9.90
C PHE A 160 26.29 -46.48 -10.38
#